data_AF-A0A9W6N2J8-F1
#
_entry.id   AF-A0A9W6N2J8-F1
#
_cell.length_a   1.000
_cell.length_b   1.000
_cell.length_c   1.000
_cell.angle_alpha   90.00
_cell.angle_beta   90.00
_cell.angle_gamma   90.00
#
_symmetry.space_group_name_H-M   'P 1'
#
loop_
_entity.id
_entity.type
_entity.pdbx_description
1 polymer ?
#
loop_
_entity_poly.entity_id
_entity_poly.type
_entity_poly.pdbx_seq_one_letter_code
_entity_poly.pdbx_strand_id
1 'polypeptide(L)'
;MANGSGIGKLLSTLAVLACALVFQGGEGGMAPGPASAADGYGPDMAPRWGAGSLADPRQFASMEAEAAVAGACASSAPFVVLDTFRYYRPANLDDDLTDPDHPEAARVGHGDLVAAIAGRTHGRVMAYQIDPVFNAVTLARDMARLVADIEAGRLERPAAVISSIVLPVDLDDVNGQLPAAERISPRDLARRKARALDALVEIAGGENPYRIVRDAMASLRARGVPVFVAAGNTAPDRLVNMLALNEGVYAIGALGADGRRAEYTSMPDMVSVWTPGQFVVTETEGGVSLNRGRELVFRGSAFTEERALIDRYVGRLPAEAAIATPDVLAALPPEAGRRVRLGFARKFLQEGLYRTADLLAFYGYPATSGHVRRSLQQGAYMHYPSDMIFSVDGRGRLAFDPLGDGRPGQLAVNDATSFAAPNVCASVTAATMVASGAPVQVVGAR
;
A
#
# COMPACT_ATOMS: atom_id res chain seq x y z
N MET A 1 -18.76 28.09 -62.06
CA MET A 1 -19.36 29.36 -61.61
C MET A 1 -19.90 29.18 -60.21
N ALA A 2 -19.40 30.00 -59.30
CA ALA A 2 -19.89 30.43 -57.98
C ALA A 2 -20.83 29.54 -57.13
N ASN A 3 -20.32 29.25 -55.91
CA ASN A 3 -20.88 29.50 -54.58
C ASN A 3 -22.13 28.74 -54.07
N GLY A 4 -22.00 28.21 -52.84
CA GLY A 4 -23.03 28.42 -51.81
C GLY A 4 -23.29 27.27 -50.82
N SER A 5 -22.62 27.33 -49.67
CA SER A 5 -23.02 26.90 -48.32
C SER A 5 -23.71 25.53 -48.08
N GLY A 6 -23.04 24.69 -47.29
CA GLY A 6 -23.64 23.55 -46.58
C GLY A 6 -22.93 23.29 -45.27
N ILE A 7 -23.35 24.01 -44.23
CA ILE A 7 -23.00 23.82 -42.82
C ILE A 7 -23.64 22.51 -42.34
N GLY A 8 -22.89 21.66 -41.62
CA GLY A 8 -23.49 20.52 -40.91
C GLY A 8 -22.60 19.31 -40.63
N LYS A 9 -21.39 19.50 -40.07
CA LYS A 9 -20.69 18.44 -39.32
C LYS A 9 -19.97 19.07 -38.13
N LEU A 10 -20.58 18.92 -36.96
CA LEU A 10 -20.05 19.32 -35.66
C LEU A 10 -20.32 18.12 -34.75
N LEU A 11 -19.24 17.45 -34.32
CA LEU A 11 -19.06 16.71 -33.07
C LEU A 11 -17.95 15.67 -33.24
N SER A 12 -16.73 16.10 -32.94
CA SER A 12 -15.73 15.37 -32.13
C SER A 12 -14.37 16.02 -32.35
N THR A 13 -13.62 16.22 -31.25
CA THR A 13 -12.26 16.80 -31.15
C THR A 13 -12.21 18.28 -30.74
N LEU A 14 -12.04 18.54 -29.43
CA LEU A 14 -11.09 19.54 -28.89
C LEU A 14 -11.09 19.62 -27.36
N ALA A 15 -9.87 19.47 -26.81
CA ALA A 15 -9.26 20.25 -25.73
C ALA A 15 -9.70 19.94 -24.29
N VAL A 16 -8.80 19.81 -23.31
CA VAL A 16 -7.98 20.92 -22.78
C VAL A 16 -6.56 20.47 -22.40
N LEU A 17 -5.60 21.23 -22.92
CA LEU A 17 -4.20 21.31 -22.52
C LEU A 17 -3.93 22.81 -22.36
N ALA A 18 -3.77 23.29 -21.12
CA ALA A 18 -3.11 24.55 -20.79
C ALA A 18 -3.10 24.76 -19.26
N CYS A 19 -1.92 24.63 -18.64
CA CYS A 19 -1.26 25.78 -18.00
C CYS A 19 0.09 25.33 -17.43
N ALA A 20 1.14 25.68 -18.16
CA ALA A 20 2.50 25.75 -17.67
C ALA A 20 2.94 27.23 -17.69
N LEU A 21 3.82 27.58 -16.75
CA LEU A 21 4.70 28.76 -16.69
C LEU A 21 4.11 30.10 -16.24
N VAL A 22 4.44 30.49 -15.00
CA VAL A 22 5.00 31.82 -14.70
C VAL A 22 6.14 31.65 -13.69
N PHE A 23 7.38 31.85 -14.15
CA PHE A 23 8.59 32.06 -13.35
C PHE A 23 9.24 33.36 -13.83
N GLN A 24 9.23 34.40 -12.99
CA GLN A 24 10.15 35.55 -12.96
C GLN A 24 10.25 35.90 -11.47
N GLY A 25 11.40 35.88 -10.80
CA GLY A 25 12.57 36.71 -11.09
C GLY A 25 12.51 37.93 -10.16
N GLY A 26 13.06 37.84 -8.96
CA GLY A 26 13.08 38.93 -7.98
C GLY A 26 14.16 38.69 -6.92
N GLU A 27 15.31 39.31 -7.12
CA GLU A 27 16.39 39.44 -6.13
C GLU A 27 15.93 40.31 -4.95
N GLY A 28 16.26 39.90 -3.73
CA GLY A 28 15.97 40.68 -2.52
C GLY A 28 16.60 40.02 -1.30
N GLY A 29 17.85 40.39 -1.00
CA GLY A 29 18.52 39.99 0.23
C GLY A 29 17.86 40.60 1.45
N MET A 30 17.67 39.80 2.50
CA MET A 30 17.41 40.29 3.85
C MET A 30 18.20 39.46 4.86
N ALA A 31 18.90 40.19 5.74
CA ALA A 31 19.82 39.72 6.76
C ALA A 31 19.13 38.95 7.91
N PRO A 32 19.86 38.13 8.68
CA PRO A 32 19.30 37.41 9.82
C PRO A 32 19.07 38.37 11.00
N GLY A 33 17.80 38.62 11.33
CA GLY A 33 17.37 39.26 12.57
C GLY A 33 17.20 38.26 13.72
N PRO A 34 17.31 38.70 14.99
CA PRO A 34 17.65 37.84 16.10
C PRO A 34 16.47 37.02 16.63
N ALA A 35 16.83 35.90 17.26
CA ALA A 35 15.94 35.10 18.10
C ALA A 35 15.31 35.96 19.20
N SER A 36 13.96 36.00 19.25
CA SER A 36 13.25 36.37 20.46
C SER A 36 12.49 35.16 21.01
N ALA A 37 12.79 34.87 22.26
CA ALA A 37 12.13 33.90 23.09
C ALA A 37 10.69 34.33 23.44
N ALA A 38 9.93 33.31 23.83
CA ALA A 38 8.71 33.36 24.64
C ALA A 38 7.46 33.95 24.00
N ASP A 39 6.61 33.06 23.47
CA ASP A 39 5.18 33.07 23.75
C ASP A 39 4.67 31.62 23.86
N GLY A 40 4.00 31.34 24.97
CA GLY A 40 3.71 30.00 25.46
C GLY A 40 2.66 29.24 24.63
N TYR A 41 3.01 28.01 24.26
CA TYR A 41 2.07 26.97 23.85
C TYR A 41 2.46 25.68 24.56
N GLY A 42 1.47 25.01 25.17
CA GLY A 42 1.64 23.83 26.01
C GLY A 42 2.22 22.61 25.27
N PRO A 43 2.71 21.59 26.00
CA PRO A 43 3.45 20.48 25.41
C PRO A 43 2.56 19.64 24.49
N ASP A 44 3.01 19.55 23.23
CA ASP A 44 2.89 18.44 22.28
C ASP A 44 1.99 17.27 22.72
N MET A 45 0.75 17.25 22.21
CA MET A 45 -0.07 16.03 22.15
C MET A 45 0.32 15.18 20.95
N ALA A 46 1.56 14.67 20.93
CA ALA A 46 1.83 13.46 20.16
C ALA A 46 0.90 12.35 20.70
N PRO A 47 0.33 11.47 19.85
CA PRO A 47 -0.49 10.36 20.33
C PRO A 47 0.29 9.57 21.38
N ARG A 48 -0.30 9.35 22.56
CA ARG A 48 0.28 8.47 23.57
C ARG A 48 0.02 7.03 23.14
N TRP A 49 0.99 6.47 22.45
CA TRP A 49 0.95 5.08 22.02
C TRP A 49 1.05 4.17 23.24
N GLY A 50 0.03 3.35 23.46
CA GLY A 50 0.17 2.21 24.35
C GLY A 50 1.22 1.27 23.76
N ALA A 51 2.26 0.93 24.54
CA ALA A 51 3.11 -0.19 24.19
C ALA A 51 2.23 -1.44 24.25
N GLY A 52 2.02 -2.09 23.10
CA GLY A 52 1.43 -3.43 23.07
C GLY A 52 2.21 -4.35 24.02
N SER A 53 1.51 -5.25 24.72
CA SER A 53 2.17 -6.28 25.51
C SER A 53 2.98 -7.21 24.59
N LEU A 54 3.90 -8.02 25.13
CA LEU A 54 4.56 -9.08 24.34
C LEU A 54 3.57 -10.06 23.67
N ALA A 55 2.29 -10.06 24.08
CA ALA A 55 1.21 -10.88 23.54
C ALA A 55 0.35 -10.20 22.46
N ASP A 56 0.54 -8.90 22.21
CA ASP A 56 -0.12 -8.15 21.14
C ASP A 56 0.86 -7.13 20.54
N PRO A 57 1.39 -7.36 19.33
CA PRO A 57 2.38 -6.47 18.73
C PRO A 57 1.74 -5.14 18.28
N ARG A 58 0.40 -5.03 18.29
CA ARG A 58 -0.29 -3.84 17.79
C ARG A 58 -0.05 -2.64 18.71
N GLN A 59 -0.02 -1.46 18.10
CA GLN A 59 0.10 -0.20 18.83
C GLN A 59 -1.06 0.70 18.42
N PHE A 60 -1.85 1.13 19.41
CA PHE A 60 -3.05 1.92 19.18
C PHE A 60 -2.81 3.41 19.48
N ALA A 61 -3.33 4.28 18.62
CA ALA A 61 -3.29 5.73 18.82
C ALA A 61 -4.35 6.21 19.83
N SER A 62 -5.44 5.46 19.98
CA SER A 62 -6.58 5.80 20.84
C SER A 62 -7.34 4.55 21.30
N MET A 63 -8.08 4.69 22.41
CA MET A 63 -9.01 3.65 22.89
C MET A 63 -10.13 3.35 21.88
N GLU A 64 -10.53 4.34 21.08
CA GLU A 64 -11.54 4.16 20.03
C GLU A 64 -11.04 3.20 18.95
N ALA A 65 -9.80 3.38 18.49
CA ALA A 65 -9.20 2.48 17.51
C ALA A 65 -9.04 1.06 18.08
N GLU A 66 -8.61 0.95 19.34
CA GLU A 66 -8.53 -0.33 20.04
C GLU A 66 -9.91 -1.03 20.14
N ALA A 67 -10.95 -0.31 20.52
CA ALA A 67 -12.31 -0.83 20.61
C ALA A 67 -12.87 -1.26 19.25
N ALA A 68 -12.62 -0.49 18.19
CA ALA A 68 -13.03 -0.84 16.83
C ALA A 68 -12.35 -2.13 16.35
N VAL A 69 -11.04 -2.28 16.60
CA VAL A 69 -10.30 -3.49 16.29
C VAL A 69 -10.80 -4.68 17.13
N ALA A 70 -10.94 -4.51 18.44
CA ALA A 70 -11.44 -5.57 19.31
C ALA A 70 -12.84 -6.04 18.90
N GLY A 71 -13.74 -5.12 18.57
CA GLY A 71 -15.09 -5.43 18.09
C GLY A 71 -15.09 -6.17 16.76
N ALA A 72 -14.27 -5.72 15.80
CA ALA A 72 -14.13 -6.38 14.51
C ALA A 72 -13.58 -7.81 14.65
N CYS A 73 -12.50 -7.98 15.42
CA CYS A 73 -11.81 -9.27 15.59
C CYS A 73 -12.59 -10.27 16.47
N ALA A 74 -13.50 -9.81 17.33
CA ALA A 74 -14.37 -10.68 18.12
C ALA A 74 -15.61 -11.15 17.34
N SER A 75 -15.91 -10.54 16.20
CA SER A 75 -17.08 -10.85 15.40
C SER A 75 -16.90 -12.12 14.56
N SER A 76 -17.96 -12.91 14.41
CA SER A 76 -18.01 -14.06 13.49
C SER A 76 -18.41 -13.69 12.06
N ALA A 77 -18.80 -12.43 11.83
CA ALA A 77 -19.06 -11.91 10.49
C ALA A 77 -17.74 -11.80 9.71
N PRO A 78 -17.75 -11.92 8.37
CA PRO A 78 -16.53 -11.89 7.57
C PRO A 78 -15.90 -10.51 7.54
N PHE A 79 -14.61 -10.45 7.23
CA PHE A 79 -14.00 -9.25 6.68
C PHE A 79 -14.28 -9.17 5.18
N VAL A 80 -14.64 -7.99 4.68
CA VAL A 80 -14.61 -7.72 3.24
C VAL A 80 -13.26 -7.13 2.90
N VAL A 81 -12.52 -7.77 1.99
CA VAL A 81 -11.21 -7.28 1.52
C VAL A 81 -11.38 -6.68 0.13
N LEU A 82 -10.98 -5.43 -0.02
CA LEU A 82 -11.02 -4.68 -1.27
C LEU A 82 -9.65 -4.69 -1.93
N ASP A 83 -9.53 -5.41 -3.04
CA ASP A 83 -8.31 -5.52 -3.83
C ASP A 83 -8.59 -6.13 -5.21
N THR A 84 -7.53 -6.45 -5.94
CA THR A 84 -7.51 -7.22 -7.17
C THR A 84 -7.11 -8.66 -6.90
N PHE A 85 -7.95 -9.62 -7.27
CA PHE A 85 -7.76 -11.04 -6.95
C PHE A 85 -7.55 -11.88 -8.19
N ARG A 86 -6.77 -12.95 -8.05
CA ARG A 86 -6.56 -13.97 -9.10
C ARG A 86 -6.98 -15.37 -8.64
N TYR A 87 -6.95 -15.64 -7.34
CA TYR A 87 -7.23 -16.95 -6.75
C TYR A 87 -8.57 -17.05 -6.02
N TYR A 88 -9.12 -15.91 -5.61
CA TYR A 88 -10.41 -15.84 -4.94
C TYR A 88 -11.48 -15.48 -5.95
N ARG A 89 -12.64 -16.16 -5.91
CA ARG A 89 -13.85 -15.70 -6.61
C ARG A 89 -14.43 -14.51 -5.85
N PRO A 90 -14.39 -13.28 -6.40
CA PRO A 90 -14.82 -12.10 -5.68
C PRO A 90 -16.35 -12.04 -5.60
N ALA A 91 -16.87 -11.53 -4.50
CA ALA A 91 -18.29 -11.55 -4.18
C ALA A 91 -19.15 -10.67 -5.11
N ASN A 92 -18.53 -9.82 -5.93
CA ASN A 92 -19.16 -8.90 -6.87
C ASN A 92 -18.83 -9.21 -8.34
N LEU A 93 -18.31 -10.41 -8.63
CA LEU A 93 -18.16 -10.92 -9.98
C LEU A 93 -19.05 -12.14 -10.17
N ASP A 94 -19.92 -12.06 -11.17
CA ASP A 94 -20.78 -13.17 -11.58
C ASP A 94 -19.99 -14.22 -12.40
N ASP A 95 -18.86 -13.79 -12.99
CA ASP A 95 -18.00 -14.60 -13.85
C ASP A 95 -17.28 -15.72 -13.07
N ASP A 96 -17.05 -16.84 -13.77
CA ASP A 96 -16.30 -17.97 -13.25
C ASP A 96 -14.79 -17.75 -13.43
N LEU A 97 -14.16 -17.11 -12.44
CA LEU A 97 -12.70 -16.94 -12.41
C LEU A 97 -11.93 -18.25 -12.19
N THR A 98 -12.63 -19.39 -12.07
CA THR A 98 -11.98 -20.71 -11.94
C THR A 98 -11.80 -21.42 -13.28
N ASP A 99 -12.16 -20.77 -14.41
CA ASP A 99 -11.93 -21.33 -15.75
C ASP A 99 -10.42 -21.57 -15.98
N PRO A 100 -9.99 -22.85 -16.05
CA PRO A 100 -8.59 -23.22 -16.23
C PRO A 100 -8.06 -22.89 -17.64
N ASP A 101 -8.92 -22.46 -18.58
CA ASP A 101 -8.55 -22.09 -19.94
C ASP A 101 -8.03 -20.64 -20.08
N HIS A 102 -7.79 -19.94 -18.95
CA HIS A 102 -7.03 -18.68 -18.92
C HIS A 102 -5.59 -18.88 -18.40
N PRO A 103 -4.64 -19.26 -19.27
CA PRO A 103 -3.28 -19.62 -18.89
C PRO A 103 -2.40 -18.36 -18.77
N GLU A 104 -2.69 -17.47 -17.82
CA GLU A 104 -1.56 -16.79 -17.18
C GLU A 104 -1.12 -17.72 -16.07
N ALA A 105 0.06 -18.33 -16.21
CA ALA A 105 0.69 -19.10 -15.14
C ALA A 105 0.45 -18.38 -13.80
N ALA A 106 -0.31 -19.01 -12.92
CA ALA A 106 -1.08 -18.33 -11.88
C ALA A 106 -0.14 -17.71 -10.83
N ARG A 107 0.35 -16.50 -11.09
CA ARG A 107 1.10 -15.72 -10.11
C ARG A 107 0.14 -15.23 -9.03
N VAL A 108 0.48 -15.49 -7.77
CA VAL A 108 -0.26 -14.97 -6.61
C VAL A 108 -0.24 -13.44 -6.68
N GLY A 109 -1.41 -12.83 -6.80
CA GLY A 109 -1.57 -11.39 -6.87
C GLY A 109 -1.45 -10.72 -5.50
N HIS A 110 -1.33 -9.39 -5.52
CA HIS A 110 -1.31 -8.58 -4.31
C HIS A 110 -2.56 -8.81 -3.45
N GLY A 111 -3.76 -8.76 -4.04
CA GLY A 111 -5.01 -9.02 -3.31
C GLY A 111 -5.14 -10.43 -2.76
N ASP A 112 -4.57 -11.43 -3.43
CA ASP A 112 -4.60 -12.82 -2.94
C ASP A 112 -3.80 -12.96 -1.63
N LEU A 113 -2.65 -12.29 -1.54
CA LEU A 113 -1.87 -12.21 -0.30
C LEU A 113 -2.61 -11.45 0.79
N VAL A 114 -3.23 -10.32 0.46
CA VAL A 114 -4.01 -9.51 1.42
C VAL A 114 -5.18 -10.32 1.99
N ALA A 115 -5.95 -11.00 1.14
CA ALA A 115 -7.05 -11.86 1.59
C ALA A 115 -6.55 -13.03 2.45
N ALA A 116 -5.42 -13.64 2.10
CA ALA A 116 -4.84 -14.71 2.90
C ALA A 116 -4.37 -14.22 4.29
N ILE A 117 -3.77 -13.03 4.38
CA ILE A 117 -3.38 -12.42 5.66
C ILE A 117 -4.62 -12.13 6.52
N ALA A 118 -5.67 -11.56 5.93
CA ALA A 118 -6.94 -11.31 6.63
C ALA A 118 -7.59 -12.61 7.09
N GLY A 119 -7.62 -13.64 6.23
CA GLY A 119 -8.18 -14.95 6.55
C GLY A 119 -7.40 -15.64 7.65
N ARG A 120 -6.07 -15.46 7.71
CA ARG A 120 -5.24 -15.98 8.79
C ARG A 120 -5.58 -15.34 10.14
N THR A 121 -5.82 -14.03 10.19
CA THR A 121 -5.97 -13.32 11.46
C THR A 121 -7.41 -13.27 11.96
N HIS A 122 -8.39 -13.22 11.06
CA HIS A 122 -9.81 -13.13 11.39
C HIS A 122 -10.59 -14.43 11.14
N GLY A 123 -10.17 -15.23 10.15
CA GLY A 123 -10.80 -16.51 9.81
C GLY A 123 -11.71 -16.44 8.59
N ARG A 124 -12.74 -15.60 8.60
CA ARG A 124 -13.70 -15.47 7.47
C ARG A 124 -13.43 -14.23 6.64
N VAL A 125 -13.20 -14.39 5.33
CA VAL A 125 -12.95 -13.30 4.39
C VAL A 125 -13.85 -13.42 3.17
N MET A 126 -14.39 -12.30 2.72
CA MET A 126 -15.00 -12.12 1.41
C MET A 126 -14.09 -11.22 0.58
N ALA A 127 -13.55 -11.76 -0.52
CA ALA A 127 -12.84 -10.96 -1.52
C ALA A 127 -13.86 -10.13 -2.31
N TYR A 128 -13.63 -8.83 -2.46
CA TYR A 128 -14.49 -7.93 -3.23
C TYR A 128 -13.64 -7.19 -4.25
N GLN A 129 -13.86 -7.49 -5.53
CA GLN A 129 -13.02 -7.04 -6.62
C GLN A 129 -13.18 -5.54 -6.83
N ILE A 130 -12.06 -4.84 -6.89
CA ILE A 130 -11.99 -3.48 -7.43
C ILE A 130 -11.53 -3.48 -8.88
N ASP A 131 -11.82 -2.41 -9.61
CA ASP A 131 -11.36 -2.23 -10.98
C ASP A 131 -9.81 -2.27 -11.04
N PRO A 132 -9.21 -3.09 -11.91
CA PRO A 132 -7.76 -3.13 -12.07
C PRO A 132 -7.19 -1.81 -12.61
N VAL A 133 -8.00 -0.98 -13.28
CA VAL A 133 -7.68 0.40 -13.62
C VAL A 133 -8.00 1.29 -12.42
N PHE A 134 -7.10 1.26 -11.44
CA PHE A 134 -7.29 1.94 -10.18
C PHE A 134 -7.14 3.48 -10.31
N ASN A 135 -8.22 4.21 -10.01
CA ASN A 135 -8.24 5.67 -9.85
C ASN A 135 -9.43 6.09 -8.95
N ALA A 136 -9.55 7.39 -8.65
CA ALA A 136 -10.61 7.90 -7.78
C ALA A 136 -12.03 7.55 -8.25
N VAL A 137 -12.28 7.59 -9.57
CA VAL A 137 -13.61 7.33 -10.16
C VAL A 137 -13.98 5.86 -10.06
N THR A 138 -13.05 4.96 -10.41
CA THR A 138 -13.29 3.52 -10.32
C THR A 138 -13.46 3.08 -8.87
N LEU A 139 -12.61 3.57 -7.96
CA LEU A 139 -12.77 3.31 -6.53
C LEU A 139 -14.11 3.83 -5.97
N ALA A 140 -14.53 5.04 -6.37
CA ALA A 140 -15.82 5.60 -5.96
C ALA A 140 -16.99 4.71 -6.37
N ARG A 141 -16.99 4.23 -7.63
CA ARG A 141 -18.01 3.30 -8.14
C ARG A 141 -17.99 1.98 -7.36
N ASP A 142 -16.82 1.41 -7.12
CA ASP A 142 -16.69 0.11 -6.47
C ASP A 142 -17.11 0.17 -5.00
N MET A 143 -16.81 1.28 -4.30
CA MET A 143 -17.26 1.53 -2.93
C MET A 143 -18.76 1.78 -2.83
N ALA A 144 -19.33 2.56 -3.76
CA ALA A 144 -20.78 2.75 -3.83
C ALA A 144 -21.50 1.43 -4.08
N ARG A 145 -20.97 0.59 -4.99
CA ARG A 145 -21.49 -0.75 -5.25
C ARG A 145 -21.40 -1.65 -4.02
N LEU A 146 -20.28 -1.64 -3.29
CA LEU A 146 -20.10 -2.44 -2.07
C LEU A 146 -21.19 -2.11 -1.04
N VAL A 147 -21.41 -0.81 -0.81
CA VAL A 147 -22.46 -0.35 0.10
C VAL A 147 -23.83 -0.79 -0.38
N ALA A 148 -24.14 -0.62 -1.66
CA ALA A 148 -25.42 -1.05 -2.23
C ALA A 148 -25.64 -2.58 -2.13
N ASP A 149 -24.58 -3.38 -2.29
CA ASP A 149 -24.64 -4.84 -2.15
C ASP A 149 -24.91 -5.26 -0.70
N ILE A 150 -24.29 -4.58 0.28
CA ILE A 150 -24.58 -4.79 1.72
C ILE A 150 -26.03 -4.35 2.04
N GLU A 151 -26.46 -3.20 1.54
CA GLU A 151 -27.79 -2.64 1.79
C GLU A 151 -28.91 -3.50 1.21
N ALA A 152 -28.69 -4.07 0.02
CA ALA A 152 -29.64 -4.97 -0.61
C ALA A 152 -29.60 -6.39 -0.03
N GLY A 153 -28.70 -6.69 0.93
CA GLY A 153 -28.51 -8.03 1.49
C GLY A 153 -27.89 -9.04 0.51
N ARG A 154 -27.30 -8.56 -0.60
CA ARG A 154 -26.49 -9.41 -1.50
C ARG A 154 -25.18 -9.82 -0.84
N LEU A 155 -24.65 -8.97 0.05
CA LEU A 155 -23.54 -9.29 0.95
C LEU A 155 -24.02 -9.25 2.40
N GLU A 156 -23.59 -10.23 3.19
CA GLU A 156 -23.78 -10.16 4.64
C GLU A 156 -23.04 -8.95 5.21
N ARG A 157 -23.60 -8.33 6.26
CA ARG A 157 -22.93 -7.20 6.92
C ARG A 157 -21.58 -7.66 7.47
N PRO A 158 -20.46 -7.10 7.02
CA PRO A 158 -19.15 -7.56 7.46
C PRO A 158 -18.81 -7.06 8.87
N ALA A 159 -17.88 -7.74 9.52
CA ALA A 159 -17.27 -7.28 10.77
C ALA A 159 -16.40 -6.04 10.55
N ALA A 160 -15.76 -5.94 9.39
CA ALA A 160 -15.00 -4.79 8.95
C ALA A 160 -14.78 -4.82 7.43
N VAL A 161 -14.44 -3.67 6.86
CA VAL A 161 -13.90 -3.56 5.51
C VAL A 161 -12.40 -3.31 5.61
N ILE A 162 -11.61 -4.11 4.91
CA ILE A 162 -10.15 -3.97 4.78
C ILE A 162 -9.84 -3.44 3.38
N SER A 163 -9.19 -2.29 3.30
CA SER A 163 -8.62 -1.78 2.06
C SER A 163 -7.10 -1.74 2.15
N SER A 164 -6.45 -2.60 1.37
CA SER A 164 -5.00 -2.57 1.14
C SER A 164 -4.59 -1.46 0.17
N ILE A 165 -5.57 -0.77 -0.41
CA ILE A 165 -5.41 0.20 -1.49
C ILE A 165 -5.25 1.61 -0.91
N VAL A 166 -4.38 2.38 -1.55
CA VAL A 166 -4.13 3.78 -1.23
C VAL A 166 -4.68 4.62 -2.36
N LEU A 167 -5.61 5.54 -2.06
CA LEU A 167 -5.97 6.63 -2.96
C LEU A 167 -5.17 7.86 -2.53
N PRO A 168 -3.95 8.07 -3.08
CA PRO A 168 -3.07 9.13 -2.60
C PRO A 168 -3.62 10.49 -3.02
N VAL A 169 -3.59 11.44 -2.08
CA VAL A 169 -3.83 12.85 -2.33
C VAL A 169 -2.67 13.63 -1.73
N ASP A 170 -2.12 14.59 -2.48
CA ASP A 170 -1.11 15.49 -1.97
C ASP A 170 -1.76 16.55 -1.07
N LEU A 171 -1.22 16.74 0.14
CA LEU A 171 -1.69 17.77 1.07
C LEU A 171 -1.54 19.19 0.50
N ASP A 172 -0.62 19.41 -0.44
CA ASP A 172 -0.50 20.70 -1.13
C ASP A 172 -1.66 20.96 -2.09
N ASP A 173 -2.20 19.93 -2.74
CA ASP A 173 -3.40 20.05 -3.56
C ASP A 173 -4.61 20.42 -2.69
N VAL A 174 -4.73 19.80 -1.50
CA VAL A 174 -5.75 20.16 -0.48
C VAL A 174 -5.57 21.62 -0.05
N ASN A 175 -4.35 22.01 0.30
CA ASN A 175 -4.03 23.36 0.77
C ASN A 175 -4.18 24.44 -0.32
N GLY A 176 -4.12 24.06 -1.59
CA GLY A 176 -4.44 24.92 -2.72
C GLY A 176 -5.91 25.35 -2.75
N GLN A 177 -6.81 24.57 -2.15
CA GLN A 177 -8.24 24.88 -2.05
C GLN A 177 -8.62 25.64 -0.78
N LEU A 178 -7.70 25.76 0.17
CA LEU A 178 -7.96 26.38 1.46
C LEU A 178 -7.43 27.82 1.50
N PRO A 179 -8.13 28.75 2.19
CA PRO A 179 -7.56 30.05 2.54
C PRO A 179 -6.19 29.91 3.23
N ALA A 180 -5.27 30.85 3.02
CA ALA A 180 -3.91 30.75 3.56
C ALA A 180 -3.86 30.53 5.08
N ALA A 181 -4.75 31.20 5.83
CA ALA A 181 -4.89 31.06 7.29
C ALA A 181 -5.44 29.70 7.73
N GLU A 182 -6.06 28.95 6.81
CA GLU A 182 -6.66 27.64 7.06
C GLU A 182 -5.81 26.49 6.54
N ARG A 183 -4.64 26.73 5.94
CA ARG A 183 -3.78 25.66 5.46
C ARG A 183 -3.43 24.67 6.58
N ILE A 184 -3.40 23.40 6.23
CA ILE A 184 -3.20 22.27 7.13
C ILE A 184 -1.74 21.82 7.00
N SER A 185 -1.02 21.83 8.12
CA SER A 185 0.30 21.22 8.19
C SER A 185 0.18 19.69 8.32
N PRO A 186 1.20 18.90 7.93
CA PRO A 186 1.19 17.45 8.16
C PRO A 186 0.89 17.07 9.62
N ARG A 187 1.42 17.82 10.59
CA ARG A 187 1.19 17.59 12.04
C ARG A 187 -0.24 17.86 12.47
N ASP A 188 -0.93 18.80 11.81
CA ASP A 188 -2.31 19.15 12.13
C ASP A 188 -3.34 18.32 11.37
N LEU A 189 -2.92 17.52 10.39
CA LEU A 189 -3.80 16.79 9.49
C LEU A 189 -4.74 15.85 10.25
N ALA A 190 -4.26 15.11 11.25
CA ALA A 190 -5.09 14.24 12.08
C ALA A 190 -6.22 14.99 12.77
N ARG A 191 -5.93 16.17 13.32
CA ARG A 191 -6.92 17.02 14.00
C ARG A 191 -7.87 17.69 13.01
N ARG A 192 -7.43 17.95 11.79
CA ARG A 192 -8.16 18.72 10.77
C ARG A 192 -8.60 17.87 9.57
N LYS A 193 -8.67 16.54 9.72
CA LYS A 193 -8.98 15.61 8.61
C LYS A 193 -10.33 15.89 7.95
N ALA A 194 -11.35 16.27 8.72
CA ALA A 194 -12.66 16.64 8.19
C ALA A 194 -12.56 17.85 7.26
N ARG A 195 -11.82 18.89 7.66
CA ARG A 195 -11.59 20.08 6.83
C ARG A 195 -10.82 19.75 5.55
N ALA A 196 -9.82 18.86 5.63
CA ALA A 196 -9.09 18.38 4.46
C ALA A 196 -10.01 17.63 3.48
N LEU A 197 -10.88 16.77 3.99
CA LEU A 197 -11.87 16.06 3.19
C LEU A 197 -12.89 17.02 2.55
N ASP A 198 -13.39 18.00 3.31
CA ASP A 198 -14.32 19.01 2.82
C ASP A 198 -13.73 19.79 1.64
N ALA A 199 -12.47 20.21 1.77
CA ALA A 199 -11.74 20.87 0.70
C ALA A 199 -11.65 20.00 -0.57
N LEU A 200 -11.48 18.68 -0.44
CA LEU A 200 -11.42 17.76 -1.59
C LEU A 200 -12.79 17.55 -2.26
N VAL A 201 -13.86 17.42 -1.48
CA VAL A 201 -15.21 17.15 -2.02
C VAL A 201 -15.84 18.39 -2.68
N GLU A 202 -15.32 19.57 -2.41
CA GLU A 202 -15.75 20.85 -2.99
C GLU A 202 -15.16 21.12 -4.39
N ILE A 203 -14.05 20.48 -4.78
CA ILE A 203 -13.26 20.78 -6.01
C ILE A 203 -14.06 20.63 -7.33
N ALA A 204 -15.09 19.77 -7.40
CA ALA A 204 -15.68 19.37 -8.69
C ALA A 204 -17.22 19.25 -8.73
N GLY A 205 -17.96 19.95 -7.87
CA GLY A 205 -19.44 19.91 -7.91
C GLY A 205 -20.03 18.51 -7.60
N GLY A 206 -21.19 18.18 -8.16
CA GLY A 206 -22.01 17.00 -7.79
C GLY A 206 -21.41 15.62 -8.13
N GLU A 207 -20.56 15.53 -9.15
CA GLU A 207 -19.99 14.26 -9.65
C GLU A 207 -18.59 13.97 -9.09
N ASN A 208 -18.18 14.68 -8.03
CA ASN A 208 -16.86 14.52 -7.44
C ASN A 208 -16.70 13.10 -6.85
N PRO A 209 -15.75 12.27 -7.35
CA PRO A 209 -15.56 10.90 -6.85
C PRO A 209 -15.25 10.87 -5.35
N TYR A 210 -14.61 11.91 -4.81
CA TYR A 210 -14.32 11.98 -3.39
C TYR A 210 -15.58 12.09 -2.52
N ARG A 211 -16.64 12.72 -3.05
CA ARG A 211 -17.94 12.81 -2.38
C ARG A 211 -18.62 11.46 -2.30
N ILE A 212 -18.62 10.71 -3.41
CA ILE A 212 -19.20 9.36 -3.47
C ILE A 212 -18.48 8.43 -2.48
N VAL A 213 -17.16 8.49 -2.42
CA VAL A 213 -16.37 7.72 -1.44
C VAL A 213 -16.73 8.13 0.00
N ARG A 214 -16.83 9.44 0.29
CA ARG A 214 -17.24 9.92 1.61
C ARG A 214 -18.62 9.41 2.02
N ASP A 215 -19.59 9.50 1.12
CA ASP A 215 -20.96 9.10 1.38
C ASP A 215 -21.05 7.57 1.59
N ALA A 216 -20.25 6.79 0.84
CA ALA A 216 -20.10 5.35 1.06
C ALA A 216 -19.51 5.03 2.46
N MET A 217 -18.45 5.74 2.88
CA MET A 217 -17.85 5.57 4.22
C MET A 217 -18.83 5.93 5.34
N ALA A 218 -19.59 7.03 5.16
CA ALA A 218 -20.63 7.41 6.10
C ALA A 218 -21.72 6.32 6.21
N SER A 219 -22.11 5.70 5.09
CA SER A 219 -23.08 4.61 5.08
C SER A 219 -22.57 3.35 5.81
N LEU A 220 -21.29 2.97 5.62
CA LEU A 220 -20.64 1.87 6.35
C LEU A 220 -20.59 2.15 7.85
N ARG A 221 -20.16 3.36 8.24
CA ARG A 221 -20.11 3.79 9.64
C ARG A 221 -21.49 3.76 10.29
N ALA A 222 -22.53 4.26 9.62
CA ALA A 222 -23.91 4.24 10.14
C ALA A 222 -24.42 2.82 10.43
N ARG A 223 -23.82 1.79 9.81
CA ARG A 223 -24.12 0.36 10.02
C ARG A 223 -23.22 -0.30 11.06
N GLY A 224 -22.31 0.46 11.67
CA GLY A 224 -21.33 -0.03 12.63
C GLY A 224 -20.23 -0.88 11.99
N VAL A 225 -19.95 -0.68 10.70
CA VAL A 225 -18.88 -1.39 9.99
C VAL A 225 -17.63 -0.50 9.96
N PRO A 226 -16.60 -0.78 10.78
CA PRO A 226 -15.34 -0.05 10.73
C PRO A 226 -14.60 -0.35 9.41
N VAL A 227 -13.83 0.63 8.94
CA VAL A 227 -12.99 0.48 7.75
C VAL A 227 -11.53 0.66 8.14
N PHE A 228 -10.71 -0.34 7.84
CA PHE A 228 -9.26 -0.32 8.09
C PHE A 228 -8.54 -0.18 6.74
N VAL A 229 -7.72 0.87 6.61
CA VAL A 229 -7.10 1.22 5.32
C VAL A 229 -5.59 1.32 5.46
N ALA A 230 -4.84 0.84 4.46
CA ALA A 230 -3.41 1.04 4.39
C ALA A 230 -3.05 2.53 4.38
N ALA A 231 -2.11 2.97 5.22
CA ALA A 231 -1.75 4.39 5.31
C ALA A 231 -0.97 4.92 4.09
N GLY A 232 -0.20 4.06 3.40
CA GLY A 232 0.72 4.45 2.32
C GLY A 232 2.17 4.06 2.64
N ASN A 233 3.03 3.99 1.62
CA ASN A 233 4.40 3.46 1.73
C ASN A 233 5.49 4.41 1.22
N THR A 234 5.19 5.71 1.14
CA THR A 234 6.06 6.68 0.46
C THR A 234 6.65 7.74 1.39
N ALA A 235 6.42 7.65 2.71
CA ALA A 235 6.97 8.60 3.67
C ALA A 235 8.51 8.69 3.61
N PRO A 236 9.12 9.82 4.03
CA PRO A 236 8.46 11.09 4.30
C PRO A 236 7.93 11.71 3.01
N ASP A 237 6.63 12.00 3.00
CA ASP A 237 5.92 12.61 1.88
C ASP A 237 4.81 13.52 2.42
N ARG A 238 4.08 14.16 1.50
CA ARG A 238 2.87 14.91 1.80
C ARG A 238 1.62 14.15 1.35
N LEU A 239 1.74 12.86 1.05
CA LEU A 239 0.67 12.04 0.52
C LEU A 239 -0.15 11.45 1.66
N VAL A 240 -1.45 11.66 1.61
CA VAL A 240 -2.40 11.03 2.52
C VAL A 240 -3.30 10.08 1.74
N ASN A 241 -3.60 8.90 2.30
CA ASN A 241 -4.67 8.09 1.77
C ASN A 241 -5.99 8.80 2.01
N MET A 242 -6.66 9.26 0.95
CA MET A 242 -7.94 9.96 1.05
C MET A 242 -8.96 9.20 1.90
N LEU A 243 -8.97 7.87 1.83
CA LEU A 243 -9.90 7.05 2.61
C LEU A 243 -9.76 7.32 4.12
N ALA A 244 -8.54 7.52 4.62
CA ALA A 244 -8.25 7.80 6.02
C ALA A 244 -8.73 9.17 6.52
N LEU A 245 -9.08 10.09 5.61
CA LEU A 245 -9.64 11.39 5.98
C LEU A 245 -11.10 11.27 6.48
N ASN A 246 -11.78 10.18 6.14
CA ASN A 246 -13.16 9.94 6.54
C ASN A 246 -13.27 9.61 8.04
N GLU A 247 -14.42 9.93 8.60
CA GLU A 247 -14.76 9.55 9.98
C GLU A 247 -15.13 8.06 10.05
N GLY A 248 -14.74 7.37 11.13
CA GLY A 248 -14.93 5.90 11.25
C GLY A 248 -13.99 5.06 10.38
N VAL A 249 -13.03 5.69 9.70
CA VAL A 249 -11.94 5.01 8.98
C VAL A 249 -10.66 5.10 9.80
N TYR A 250 -10.00 3.97 9.96
CA TYR A 250 -8.79 3.81 10.76
C TYR A 250 -7.61 3.51 9.83
N ALA A 251 -6.65 4.43 9.77
CA ALA A 251 -5.43 4.25 8.99
C ALA A 251 -4.49 3.25 9.68
N ILE A 252 -3.97 2.30 8.92
CA ILE A 252 -3.09 1.24 9.41
C ILE A 252 -1.67 1.49 8.93
N GLY A 253 -0.77 1.67 9.90
CA GLY A 253 0.68 1.73 9.69
C GLY A 253 1.31 0.34 9.82
N ALA A 254 2.50 0.18 9.24
CA ALA A 254 3.23 -1.08 9.26
C ALA A 254 4.27 -1.09 10.39
N LEU A 255 4.35 -2.22 11.11
CA LEU A 255 5.49 -2.58 11.95
C LEU A 255 6.42 -3.50 11.16
N GLY A 256 7.72 -3.27 11.30
CA GLY A 256 8.76 -4.17 10.79
C GLY A 256 8.87 -5.44 11.65
N ALA A 257 9.74 -6.37 11.24
CA ALA A 257 10.01 -7.60 11.99
C ALA A 257 10.50 -7.37 13.42
N ASP A 258 11.14 -6.23 13.69
CA ASP A 258 11.62 -5.81 15.02
C ASP A 258 10.54 -5.14 15.88
N GLY A 259 9.29 -5.06 15.40
CA GLY A 259 8.19 -4.38 16.07
C GLY A 259 8.29 -2.85 16.06
N ARG A 260 9.28 -2.27 15.38
CA ARG A 260 9.38 -0.82 15.19
C ARG A 260 8.47 -0.37 14.06
N ARG A 261 8.01 0.87 14.16
CA ARG A 261 7.21 1.51 13.10
C ARG A 261 8.04 1.68 11.86
N ALA A 262 7.47 1.24 10.74
CA ALA A 262 8.09 1.36 9.45
C ALA A 262 8.12 2.82 9.00
N GLU A 263 9.33 3.34 8.75
CA GLU A 263 9.57 4.74 8.36
C GLU A 263 8.97 5.10 7.00
N TYR A 264 8.64 4.11 6.16
CA TYR A 264 7.96 4.31 4.89
C TYR A 264 6.46 4.59 5.04
N THR A 265 5.89 4.43 6.24
CA THR A 265 4.45 4.64 6.45
C THR A 265 4.09 6.11 6.23
N SER A 266 3.29 6.39 5.19
CA SER A 266 2.81 7.74 4.86
C SER A 266 1.98 8.33 6.01
N MET A 267 2.18 9.62 6.31
CA MET A 267 1.49 10.35 7.37
C MET A 267 1.38 9.58 8.71
N PRO A 268 2.50 9.27 9.39
CA PRO A 268 2.48 8.46 10.61
C PRO A 268 1.61 9.04 11.73
N ASP A 269 1.40 10.36 11.77
CA ASP A 269 0.52 11.03 12.74
C ASP A 269 -0.98 10.79 12.47
N MET A 270 -1.35 10.34 11.26
CA MET A 270 -2.72 9.91 10.91
C MET A 270 -2.99 8.45 11.27
N VAL A 271 -1.95 7.66 11.54
CA VAL A 271 -2.09 6.22 11.81
C VAL A 271 -2.90 6.02 13.08
N SER A 272 -3.94 5.19 12.99
CA SER A 272 -4.79 4.82 14.12
C SER A 272 -4.27 3.56 14.82
N VAL A 273 -3.72 2.63 14.03
CA VAL A 273 -3.19 1.35 14.53
C VAL A 273 -1.94 0.99 13.75
N TRP A 274 -0.88 0.58 14.46
CA TRP A 274 0.28 -0.06 13.84
C TRP A 274 0.16 -1.57 14.02
N THR A 275 0.33 -2.32 12.94
CA THR A 275 0.27 -3.79 12.93
C THR A 275 1.46 -4.36 12.14
N PRO A 276 1.86 -5.63 12.37
CA PRO A 276 2.93 -6.23 11.57
C PRO A 276 2.61 -6.18 10.08
N GLY A 277 3.47 -5.52 9.31
CA GLY A 277 3.28 -5.31 7.86
C GLY A 277 4.31 -6.01 7.00
N GLN A 278 5.27 -6.73 7.61
CA GLN A 278 6.30 -7.50 6.93
C GLN A 278 5.98 -8.99 6.97
N PHE A 279 5.94 -9.58 5.79
CA PHE A 279 5.70 -11.00 5.58
C PHE A 279 6.75 -11.58 4.65
N VAL A 280 7.21 -12.77 4.95
CA VAL A 280 8.07 -13.55 4.07
C VAL A 280 7.30 -14.76 3.56
N VAL A 281 7.24 -14.89 2.24
CA VAL A 281 6.68 -16.05 1.55
C VAL A 281 7.72 -17.15 1.58
N THR A 282 7.36 -18.32 2.09
CA THR A 282 8.22 -19.50 2.15
C THR A 282 7.54 -20.67 1.44
N GLU A 283 8.26 -21.43 0.64
CA GLU A 283 7.80 -22.71 0.07
C GLU A 283 7.54 -23.73 1.19
N THR A 284 6.49 -24.53 1.07
CA THR A 284 6.19 -25.66 1.97
C THR A 284 5.61 -26.81 1.14
N GLU A 285 5.49 -28.00 1.74
CA GLU A 285 4.79 -29.12 1.10
C GLU A 285 3.40 -28.67 0.62
N GLY A 286 3.09 -28.84 -0.66
CA GLY A 286 1.76 -28.53 -1.22
C GLY A 286 1.43 -27.05 -1.51
N GLY A 287 2.25 -26.07 -1.09
CA GLY A 287 1.92 -24.66 -1.26
C GLY A 287 2.98 -23.67 -0.73
N VAL A 288 2.52 -22.55 -0.16
CA VAL A 288 3.39 -21.53 0.45
C VAL A 288 2.93 -21.15 1.84
N SER A 289 3.81 -20.62 2.67
CA SER A 289 3.47 -20.09 3.98
C SER A 289 3.90 -18.63 4.08
N LEU A 290 3.10 -17.82 4.76
CA LEU A 290 3.51 -16.50 5.21
C LEU A 290 4.07 -16.61 6.64
N ASN A 291 5.28 -16.12 6.88
CA ASN A 291 5.90 -16.08 8.22
C ASN A 291 5.87 -17.44 8.95
N ARG A 292 6.11 -18.54 8.21
CA ARG A 292 6.47 -19.86 8.76
C ARG A 292 5.54 -20.41 9.85
N GLY A 293 4.26 -20.50 9.59
CA GLY A 293 3.37 -21.03 10.62
C GLY A 293 1.96 -21.41 10.20
N ARG A 294 1.57 -21.12 8.96
CA ARG A 294 0.33 -21.64 8.37
C ARG A 294 0.56 -21.89 6.89
N GLU A 295 0.37 -23.13 6.47
CA GLU A 295 0.34 -23.50 5.06
C GLU A 295 -0.84 -22.80 4.39
N LEU A 296 -0.56 -21.99 3.39
CA LEU A 296 -1.50 -21.37 2.48
C LEU A 296 -1.34 -22.07 1.14
N VAL A 297 -2.33 -22.90 0.83
CA VAL A 297 -2.31 -23.68 -0.41
C VAL A 297 -2.92 -22.84 -1.53
N PHE A 298 -2.10 -22.03 -2.22
CA PHE A 298 -2.46 -21.52 -3.54
C PHE A 298 -2.24 -22.63 -4.57
N ARG A 299 -3.23 -23.52 -4.73
CA ARG A 299 -3.12 -24.65 -5.68
C ARG A 299 -2.88 -24.13 -7.10
N GLY A 300 -1.83 -24.60 -7.76
CA GLY A 300 -1.45 -24.15 -9.10
C GLY A 300 -0.51 -22.94 -9.14
N SER A 301 -0.14 -22.36 -7.99
CA SER A 301 0.89 -21.31 -7.95
C SER A 301 2.27 -21.90 -8.20
N ALA A 302 3.02 -21.32 -9.14
CA ALA A 302 4.41 -21.67 -9.36
C ALA A 302 5.29 -20.47 -8.96
N PHE A 303 5.98 -20.58 -7.82
CA PHE A 303 7.09 -19.68 -7.44
C PHE A 303 8.42 -20.14 -8.04
N THR A 304 8.34 -20.84 -9.18
CA THR A 304 9.49 -21.44 -9.87
C THR A 304 10.44 -20.36 -10.37
N GLU A 305 9.92 -19.19 -10.73
CA GLU A 305 10.71 -18.07 -11.21
C GLU A 305 11.50 -17.41 -10.07
N GLU A 306 10.87 -17.14 -8.92
CA GLU A 306 11.55 -16.60 -7.74
C GLU A 306 12.62 -17.57 -7.25
N ARG A 307 12.30 -18.87 -7.17
CA ARG A 307 13.27 -19.88 -6.77
C ARG A 307 14.45 -19.97 -7.73
N ALA A 308 14.19 -20.05 -9.04
CA ALA A 308 15.24 -20.09 -10.05
C ALA A 308 16.10 -18.82 -10.02
N LEU A 309 15.49 -17.67 -9.72
CA LEU A 309 16.19 -16.40 -9.58
C LEU A 309 17.11 -16.39 -8.34
N ILE A 310 16.62 -16.88 -7.20
CA ILE A 310 17.42 -17.02 -5.98
C ILE A 310 18.59 -17.97 -6.22
N ASP A 311 18.33 -19.16 -6.77
CA ASP A 311 19.35 -20.16 -7.07
C ASP A 311 20.41 -19.66 -8.07
N ARG A 312 20.00 -18.78 -9.00
CA ARG A 312 20.90 -18.16 -9.98
C ARG A 312 21.96 -17.29 -9.30
N TYR A 313 21.62 -16.56 -8.24
CA TYR A 313 22.46 -15.50 -7.68
C TYR A 313 23.08 -15.80 -6.31
N VAL A 314 22.40 -16.55 -5.45
CA VAL A 314 22.89 -16.85 -4.10
C VAL A 314 24.24 -17.56 -4.15
N GLY A 315 25.16 -17.14 -3.28
CA GLY A 315 26.50 -17.72 -3.15
C GLY A 315 27.55 -17.16 -4.12
N ARG A 316 27.17 -16.33 -5.10
CA ARG A 316 28.10 -15.63 -6.01
C ARG A 316 28.68 -14.37 -5.37
N LEU A 317 29.83 -13.92 -5.86
CA LEU A 317 30.35 -12.60 -5.49
C LEU A 317 29.59 -11.52 -6.28
N PRO A 318 29.25 -10.37 -5.67
CA PRO A 318 28.59 -9.30 -6.39
C PRO A 318 29.35 -8.81 -7.62
N ALA A 319 30.70 -8.80 -7.57
CA ALA A 319 31.54 -8.42 -8.70
C ALA A 319 31.39 -9.33 -9.93
N GLU A 320 30.87 -10.55 -9.77
CA GLU A 320 30.66 -11.51 -10.85
C GLU A 320 29.22 -11.49 -11.39
N ALA A 321 28.28 -10.95 -10.62
CA ALA A 321 26.84 -11.09 -10.86
C ALA A 321 26.12 -9.75 -11.08
N ALA A 322 26.59 -8.67 -10.47
CA ALA A 322 25.99 -7.35 -10.59
C ALA A 322 26.43 -6.66 -11.89
N ILE A 323 25.44 -6.14 -12.60
CA ILE A 323 25.59 -5.35 -13.81
C ILE A 323 25.77 -3.89 -13.40
N ALA A 324 26.68 -3.19 -14.07
CA ALA A 324 26.79 -1.75 -13.93
C ALA A 324 25.54 -1.07 -14.51
N THR A 325 24.94 -0.17 -13.73
CA THR A 325 23.80 0.63 -14.19
C THR A 325 24.26 1.53 -15.34
N PRO A 326 23.64 1.46 -16.54
CA PRO A 326 24.06 2.29 -17.67
C PRO A 326 23.97 3.79 -17.36
N ASP A 327 25.00 4.57 -17.68
CA ASP A 327 25.05 6.01 -17.42
C ASP A 327 23.90 6.79 -18.08
N VAL A 328 23.38 6.28 -19.21
CA VAL A 328 22.22 6.86 -19.91
C VAL A 328 20.97 6.94 -19.03
N LEU A 329 20.90 6.13 -17.97
CA LEU A 329 19.79 6.15 -17.02
C LEU A 329 19.83 7.37 -16.09
N ALA A 330 21.00 7.98 -15.87
CA ALA A 330 21.14 9.24 -15.16
C ALA A 330 20.71 10.46 -16.01
N ALA A 331 20.51 10.28 -17.33
CA ALA A 331 20.11 11.35 -18.23
C ALA A 331 18.61 11.71 -18.14
N LEU A 332 17.80 10.90 -17.44
CA LEU A 332 16.40 11.25 -17.21
C LEU A 332 16.31 12.38 -16.17
N PRO A 333 15.61 13.48 -16.50
CA PRO A 333 15.42 14.55 -15.53
C PRO A 333 14.72 14.02 -14.27
N PRO A 334 15.05 14.52 -13.06
CA PRO A 334 14.41 14.12 -11.80
C PRO A 334 12.87 14.14 -11.88
N GLU A 335 12.32 15.11 -12.57
CA GLU A 335 10.88 15.34 -12.81
C GLU A 335 10.22 14.38 -13.83
N ALA A 336 10.99 13.50 -14.50
CA ALA A 336 10.41 12.52 -15.41
C ALA A 336 9.43 11.61 -14.65
N GLY A 337 8.17 11.60 -15.08
CA GLY A 337 7.13 10.78 -14.47
C GLY A 337 7.43 9.27 -14.55
N ARG A 338 6.90 8.50 -13.59
CA ARG A 338 7.13 7.05 -13.44
C ARG A 338 6.93 6.27 -14.74
N ARG A 339 5.89 6.58 -15.53
CA ARG A 339 5.61 5.88 -16.80
C ARG A 339 6.76 6.04 -17.80
N VAL A 340 7.36 7.23 -17.90
CA VAL A 340 8.49 7.50 -18.78
C VAL A 340 9.71 6.73 -18.29
N ARG A 341 10.00 6.80 -16.98
CA ARG A 341 11.11 6.05 -16.36
C ARG A 341 11.01 4.55 -16.60
N LEU A 342 9.83 3.95 -16.39
CA LEU A 342 9.60 2.53 -16.64
C LEU A 342 9.70 2.17 -18.13
N GLY A 343 9.24 3.04 -19.03
CA GLY A 343 9.43 2.86 -20.47
C GLY A 343 10.91 2.86 -20.85
N PHE A 344 11.69 3.75 -20.22
CA PHE A 344 13.14 3.79 -20.38
C PHE A 344 13.81 2.54 -19.79
N ALA A 345 13.37 2.09 -18.61
CA ALA A 345 13.87 0.89 -17.93
C ALA A 345 13.84 -0.30 -18.87
N ARG A 346 12.67 -0.55 -19.46
CA ARG A 346 12.43 -1.67 -20.38
C ARG A 346 13.26 -1.60 -21.65
N LYS A 347 13.69 -0.41 -22.04
CA LYS A 347 14.48 -0.20 -23.26
C LYS A 347 15.98 -0.36 -23.02
N PHE A 348 16.48 -0.02 -21.83
CA PHE A 348 17.91 0.15 -21.58
C PHE A 348 18.48 -0.73 -20.47
N LEU A 349 17.66 -1.19 -19.52
CA LEU A 349 18.08 -2.17 -18.54
C LEU A 349 17.96 -3.57 -19.14
N GLN A 350 19.00 -4.37 -18.89
CA GLN A 350 18.96 -5.80 -19.11
C GLN A 350 18.38 -6.47 -17.87
N GLU A 351 17.75 -7.63 -18.02
CA GLU A 351 17.41 -8.45 -16.86
C GLU A 351 18.68 -8.78 -16.08
N GLY A 352 18.69 -8.55 -14.77
CA GLY A 352 19.85 -8.84 -13.95
C GLY A 352 19.92 -8.07 -12.63
N LEU A 353 21.00 -8.31 -11.87
CA LEU A 353 21.24 -7.63 -10.60
C LEU A 353 21.91 -6.28 -10.81
N TYR A 354 21.38 -5.25 -10.16
CA TYR A 354 21.95 -3.92 -10.09
C TYR A 354 22.17 -3.54 -8.63
N ARG A 355 22.95 -2.49 -8.36
CA ARG A 355 22.96 -1.90 -7.02
C ARG A 355 21.57 -1.33 -6.72
N THR A 356 21.03 -1.68 -5.56
CA THR A 356 19.69 -1.25 -5.12
C THR A 356 19.55 0.28 -5.18
N ALA A 357 20.58 1.00 -4.73
CA ALA A 357 20.58 2.47 -4.76
C ALA A 357 20.44 3.03 -6.19
N ASP A 358 21.17 2.46 -7.15
CA ASP A 358 21.19 2.94 -8.53
C ASP A 358 19.85 2.67 -9.22
N LEU A 359 19.27 1.48 -9.01
CA LEU A 359 18.00 1.10 -9.61
C LEU A 359 16.83 1.93 -9.05
N LEU A 360 16.83 2.18 -7.74
CA LEU A 360 15.81 3.03 -7.09
C LEU A 360 15.93 4.50 -7.49
N ALA A 361 17.16 5.04 -7.57
CA ALA A 361 17.39 6.38 -8.07
C ALA A 361 16.88 6.53 -9.52
N PHE A 362 17.12 5.51 -10.34
CA PHE A 362 16.63 5.46 -11.70
C PHE A 362 15.08 5.40 -11.78
N TYR A 363 14.43 4.60 -10.93
CA TYR A 363 12.97 4.60 -10.81
C TYR A 363 12.40 5.95 -10.34
N GLY A 364 13.25 6.89 -9.93
CA GLY A 364 12.88 8.25 -9.55
C GLY A 364 12.50 8.36 -8.09
N TYR A 365 12.86 7.38 -7.26
CA TYR A 365 12.61 7.48 -5.82
C TYR A 365 13.60 8.47 -5.19
N PRO A 366 13.13 9.45 -4.39
CA PRO A 366 14.01 10.32 -3.65
C PRO A 366 14.88 9.50 -2.69
N ALA A 367 16.19 9.81 -2.62
CA ALA A 367 17.11 9.13 -1.71
C ALA A 367 16.71 9.25 -0.23
N THR A 368 15.97 10.31 0.11
CA THR A 368 15.44 10.56 1.45
C THR A 368 14.17 9.78 1.77
N SER A 369 13.53 9.16 0.77
CA SER A 369 12.31 8.39 0.97
C SER A 369 12.56 7.16 1.86
N GLY A 370 11.60 6.86 2.72
CA GLY A 370 11.57 5.67 3.56
C GLY A 370 11.52 4.40 2.72
N HIS A 371 10.89 4.43 1.53
CA HIS A 371 10.96 3.34 0.57
C HIS A 371 12.41 3.01 0.16
N VAL A 372 13.21 4.02 -0.19
CA VAL A 372 14.62 3.81 -0.55
C VAL A 372 15.41 3.28 0.64
N ARG A 373 15.28 3.91 1.79
CA ARG A 373 15.99 3.50 3.01
C ARG A 373 15.67 2.05 3.40
N ARG A 374 14.40 1.67 3.34
CA ARG A 374 13.91 0.31 3.59
C ARG A 374 14.49 -0.68 2.58
N SER A 375 14.41 -0.40 1.29
CA SER A 375 14.96 -1.29 0.26
C SER A 375 16.47 -1.47 0.41
N LEU A 376 17.20 -0.43 0.82
CA LEU A 376 18.64 -0.51 1.14
C LEU A 376 18.94 -1.31 2.41
N GLN A 377 18.05 -1.30 3.41
CA GLN A 377 18.17 -2.14 4.61
C GLN A 377 17.96 -3.62 4.28
N GLN A 378 17.11 -3.94 3.32
CA GLN A 378 16.88 -5.31 2.87
C GLN A 378 18.10 -5.88 2.12
N GLY A 379 18.82 -5.05 1.36
CA GLY A 379 20.02 -5.49 0.66
C GLY A 379 20.58 -4.50 -0.35
N ALA A 380 21.86 -4.70 -0.66
CA ALA A 380 22.63 -3.82 -1.52
C ALA A 380 22.39 -4.05 -3.03
N TYR A 381 21.77 -5.17 -3.40
CA TYR A 381 21.53 -5.54 -4.79
C TYR A 381 20.06 -5.85 -5.04
N MET A 382 19.53 -5.40 -6.17
CA MET A 382 18.14 -5.58 -6.58
C MET A 382 18.08 -6.12 -8.00
N HIS A 383 17.25 -7.14 -8.23
CA HIS A 383 17.07 -7.74 -9.55
C HIS A 383 16.01 -7.00 -10.35
N TYR A 384 16.38 -6.49 -11.52
CA TYR A 384 15.44 -5.99 -12.52
C TYR A 384 14.96 -7.15 -13.42
N PRO A 385 13.64 -7.30 -13.71
CA PRO A 385 12.53 -6.43 -13.33
C PRO A 385 11.74 -6.91 -12.09
N SER A 386 12.18 -7.96 -11.41
CA SER A 386 11.42 -8.57 -10.30
C SER A 386 11.37 -7.71 -9.03
N ASP A 387 12.29 -6.75 -8.90
CA ASP A 387 12.58 -5.95 -7.70
C ASP A 387 12.96 -6.78 -6.45
N MET A 388 13.31 -8.07 -6.62
CA MET A 388 13.84 -8.92 -5.55
C MET A 388 15.20 -8.40 -5.05
N ILE A 389 15.32 -8.21 -3.74
CA ILE A 389 16.50 -7.64 -3.11
C ILE A 389 17.35 -8.74 -2.46
N PHE A 390 18.66 -8.68 -2.72
CA PHE A 390 19.69 -9.57 -2.21
C PHE A 390 20.64 -8.80 -1.29
N SER A 391 20.97 -9.41 -0.16
CA SER A 391 21.97 -8.93 0.78
C SER A 391 23.34 -9.55 0.48
N VAL A 392 24.34 -9.18 1.27
CA VAL A 392 25.69 -9.77 1.22
C VAL A 392 25.96 -10.42 2.57
N ASP A 393 26.37 -11.69 2.55
CA ASP A 393 26.70 -12.45 3.75
C ASP A 393 28.07 -12.06 4.35
N GLY A 394 28.42 -12.64 5.49
CA GLY A 394 29.71 -12.40 6.15
C GLY A 394 30.95 -12.84 5.34
N ARG A 395 30.77 -13.52 4.20
CA ARG A 395 31.83 -13.94 3.27
C ARG A 395 31.87 -13.07 2.01
N GLY A 396 31.06 -12.01 1.93
CA GLY A 396 31.00 -11.14 0.78
C GLY A 396 30.20 -11.71 -0.39
N ARG A 397 29.39 -12.75 -0.19
CA ARG A 397 28.59 -13.41 -1.23
C ARG A 397 27.13 -12.97 -1.17
N LEU A 398 26.46 -12.97 -2.32
CA LEU A 398 25.04 -12.68 -2.42
C LEU A 398 24.23 -13.69 -1.60
N ALA A 399 23.26 -13.21 -0.84
CA ALA A 399 22.37 -14.02 -0.03
C ALA A 399 20.92 -13.55 -0.17
N PHE A 400 20.00 -14.50 -0.01
CA PHE A 400 18.58 -14.25 0.12
C PHE A 400 18.09 -14.97 1.39
N ASP A 401 18.18 -14.28 2.52
CA ASP A 401 17.71 -14.77 3.82
C ASP A 401 17.03 -13.62 4.57
N PRO A 402 15.84 -13.19 4.11
CA PRO A 402 15.20 -12.01 4.67
C PRO A 402 14.73 -12.15 6.11
N LEU A 403 14.57 -13.38 6.61
CA LEU A 403 14.29 -13.64 8.02
C LEU A 403 15.55 -13.82 8.87
N GLY A 404 16.72 -13.97 8.26
CA GLY A 404 18.02 -14.02 8.95
C GLY A 404 18.26 -15.27 9.79
N ASP A 405 17.60 -16.38 9.49
CA ASP A 405 17.72 -17.64 10.25
C ASP A 405 18.15 -18.83 9.39
N GLY A 406 18.58 -18.58 8.15
CA GLY A 406 19.22 -19.56 7.29
C GLY A 406 18.32 -20.68 6.79
N ARG A 407 17.00 -20.65 7.06
CA ARG A 407 16.09 -21.66 6.52
C ARG A 407 15.92 -21.52 5.00
N PRO A 408 15.93 -22.66 4.28
CA PRO A 408 15.72 -22.67 2.84
C PRO A 408 14.26 -22.35 2.49
N GLY A 409 14.00 -22.12 1.19
CA GLY A 409 12.66 -21.97 0.64
C GLY A 409 12.04 -20.60 0.89
N GLN A 410 12.78 -19.58 1.34
CA GLN A 410 12.28 -18.20 1.37
C GLN A 410 12.23 -17.68 -0.07
N LEU A 411 11.08 -17.17 -0.51
CA LEU A 411 10.80 -16.86 -1.92
C LEU A 411 10.59 -15.36 -2.17
N ALA A 412 10.04 -14.63 -1.21
CA ALA A 412 9.76 -13.19 -1.36
C ALA A 412 9.63 -12.50 -0.01
N VAL A 413 9.96 -11.21 0.02
CA VAL A 413 9.66 -10.29 1.13
C VAL A 413 8.58 -9.33 0.69
N ASN A 414 7.52 -9.27 1.47
CA ASN A 414 6.38 -8.40 1.26
C ASN A 414 6.25 -7.51 2.49
N ASP A 415 6.66 -6.26 2.39
CA ASP A 415 6.58 -5.29 3.49
C ASP A 415 5.91 -3.99 3.08
N ALA A 416 4.70 -3.78 3.60
CA ALA A 416 3.89 -2.63 3.25
C ALA A 416 2.73 -2.44 4.23
N THR A 417 2.20 -1.23 4.29
CA THR A 417 0.92 -0.92 4.95
C THR A 417 -0.26 -1.68 4.35
N SER A 418 -0.17 -2.08 3.08
CA SER A 418 -1.15 -2.93 2.39
C SER A 418 -1.18 -4.37 2.92
N PHE A 419 -0.10 -4.85 3.54
CA PHE A 419 -0.06 -6.14 4.26
C PHE A 419 -0.30 -5.97 5.77
N ALA A 420 -0.08 -4.77 6.31
CA ALA A 420 -0.43 -4.43 7.69
C ALA A 420 -1.96 -4.33 7.88
N ALA A 421 -2.66 -3.64 6.98
CA ALA A 421 -4.12 -3.48 7.03
C ALA A 421 -4.92 -4.79 7.20
N PRO A 422 -4.68 -5.85 6.40
CA PRO A 422 -5.36 -7.15 6.60
C PRO A 422 -4.90 -7.88 7.88
N ASN A 423 -3.82 -7.44 8.52
CA ASN A 423 -3.26 -8.04 9.73
C ASN A 423 -3.77 -7.36 11.02
N VAL A 424 -4.89 -6.63 10.96
CA VAL A 424 -5.43 -5.86 12.08
C VAL A 424 -5.82 -6.74 13.29
N CYS A 425 -6.12 -8.02 13.05
CA CYS A 425 -6.44 -9.00 14.09
C CYS A 425 -5.24 -9.87 14.53
N ALA A 426 -4.01 -9.46 14.22
CA ALA A 426 -2.83 -10.20 14.64
C ALA A 426 -2.74 -10.32 16.17
N SER A 427 -3.17 -11.45 16.73
CA SER A 427 -2.72 -11.92 18.04
C SER A 427 -1.40 -12.66 17.87
N VAL A 428 -0.53 -12.63 18.88
CA VAL A 428 0.84 -13.21 18.77
C VAL A 428 0.78 -14.68 18.38
N THR A 429 1.08 -14.94 17.11
CA THR A 429 1.57 -16.23 16.58
C THR A 429 2.90 -16.02 15.84
N ALA A 430 3.77 -15.18 16.42
CA ALA A 430 5.12 -14.95 15.87
C ALA A 430 6.27 -15.25 16.85
N ALA A 431 6.05 -15.13 18.18
CA ALA A 431 7.14 -15.35 19.15
C ALA A 431 7.16 -16.75 19.79
N THR A 432 6.10 -17.55 19.67
CA THR A 432 5.98 -18.84 20.40
C THR A 432 6.02 -20.09 19.51
N MET A 433 6.10 -19.97 18.18
CA MET A 433 6.11 -21.14 17.26
C MET A 433 7.51 -21.70 16.94
N VAL A 434 8.52 -21.40 17.76
CA VAL A 434 9.77 -22.18 17.77
C VAL A 434 9.61 -23.49 18.56
N ALA A 435 8.50 -23.71 19.28
CA ALA A 435 8.43 -24.79 20.28
C ALA A 435 7.34 -25.88 20.12
N SER A 436 6.34 -25.80 19.22
CA SER A 436 5.32 -26.87 19.17
C SER A 436 4.75 -27.12 17.77
N GLY A 437 5.29 -28.15 17.10
CA GLY A 437 4.81 -28.66 15.81
C GLY A 437 3.47 -29.41 15.92
N ALA A 438 2.38 -28.70 16.17
CA ALA A 438 1.03 -29.27 16.09
C ALA A 438 0.32 -28.84 14.79
N PRO A 439 -0.19 -29.78 13.96
CA PRO A 439 -0.91 -29.44 12.74
C PRO A 439 -2.35 -29.00 13.05
N VAL A 440 -2.85 -28.01 12.30
CA VAL A 440 -4.25 -27.54 12.35
C VAL A 440 -4.95 -27.92 11.06
N GLN A 441 -6.06 -28.66 11.16
CA GLN A 441 -6.92 -29.03 10.03
C GLN A 441 -7.75 -27.83 9.55
N VAL A 442 -7.74 -27.58 8.24
CA VAL A 442 -8.72 -26.73 7.56
C VAL A 442 -9.75 -27.63 6.91
N VAL A 443 -11.01 -27.54 7.35
CA VAL A 443 -12.14 -28.24 6.74
C VAL A 443 -12.50 -27.49 5.46
N GLY A 444 -12.26 -28.11 4.31
CA GLY A 444 -12.77 -27.63 3.03
C GLY A 444 -14.28 -27.77 2.95
N ALA A 445 -14.99 -26.69 2.64
CA ALA A 445 -16.36 -26.77 2.14
C ALA A 445 -16.34 -27.34 0.71
N ARG A 446 -17.26 -28.27 0.44
CA ARG A 446 -17.45 -28.93 -0.85
C ARG A 446 -18.00 -28.00 -1.91
#